data_AF-A0A220W1H5-F1
#
_entry.id   AF-A0A220W1H5-F1
#
_cell.length_a   1.000
_cell.length_b   1.000
_cell.length_c   1.000
_cell.angle_alpha   90.00
_cell.angle_beta   90.00
_cell.angle_gamma   90.00
#
_symmetry.space_group_name_H-M   'P 1'
#
loop_
_entity.id
_entity.type
_entity.pdbx_description
1 polymer ?
#
loop_
_entity_poly.entity_id
_entity_poly.type
_entity_poly.pdbx_seq_one_letter_code
_entity_poly.pdbx_strand_id
1 'polypeptide(L)'
;RTFNVDPYLKHENSGAAIDYMHWQIPLSKRFRAVKLWFVIRSFGVEGLQKHIRNGIRLAILFENLVNKDVRFEIPAERHLGMIVFRLKGENELTEQLLKSLNKSGKVHMVPASFKGKYVIRFTVTS
;
A
#
# COMPACT_ATOMS: atom_id res chain seq x y z
N ARG A 1 25.26 27.58 11.39
CA ARG A 1 23.94 28.16 11.04
C ARG A 1 23.62 27.69 9.63
N THR A 2 22.75 26.72 9.47
CA THR A 2 22.44 26.12 8.16
C THR A 2 21.06 26.61 7.73
N PHE A 3 20.98 27.20 6.53
CA PHE A 3 19.75 27.64 5.84
C PHE A 3 18.87 28.65 6.60
N ASN A 4 19.44 29.78 7.06
CA ASN A 4 18.60 30.90 7.49
C ASN A 4 18.25 31.79 6.28
N VAL A 5 16.98 31.79 5.91
CA VAL A 5 16.37 32.48 4.74
C VAL A 5 15.72 33.83 5.11
N ASP A 6 16.13 34.37 6.25
CA ASP A 6 15.43 35.37 7.06
C ASP A 6 15.14 36.78 6.48
N PRO A 7 15.69 37.28 5.35
CA PRO A 7 15.14 38.52 4.79
C PRO A 7 14.03 38.30 3.77
N TYR A 8 14.02 37.20 3.01
CA TYR A 8 13.27 37.14 1.75
C TYR A 8 11.97 36.31 1.80
N LEU A 9 11.70 35.61 2.90
CA LEU A 9 10.47 34.81 3.10
C LEU A 9 9.62 35.28 4.29
N LYS A 10 9.99 36.39 4.93
CA LYS A 10 9.18 36.97 6.01
C LYS A 10 7.89 37.54 5.45
N HIS A 11 6.81 37.40 6.22
CA HIS A 11 5.53 38.03 5.94
C HIS A 11 4.89 38.50 7.26
N GLU A 12 3.92 39.42 7.18
CA GLU A 12 3.31 40.07 8.34
C GLU A 12 2.62 39.09 9.29
N ASN A 13 2.12 37.98 8.75
CA ASN A 13 1.45 36.93 9.52
C ASN A 13 2.38 35.87 10.13
N SER A 14 3.70 36.03 10.07
CA SER A 14 4.64 35.04 10.63
C SER A 14 4.40 34.90 12.14
N GLY A 15 4.20 33.67 12.61
CA GLY A 15 3.82 33.37 14.00
C GLY A 15 2.30 33.31 14.27
N ALA A 16 1.47 33.88 13.38
CA ALA A 16 0.00 33.74 13.43
C ALA A 16 -0.53 32.71 12.41
N ALA A 17 0.05 32.68 11.20
CA ALA A 17 -0.27 31.71 10.17
C ALA A 17 0.65 30.48 10.23
N ILE A 18 0.18 29.35 9.68
CA ILE A 18 0.96 28.11 9.63
C ILE A 18 1.85 28.11 8.38
N ASP A 19 3.15 28.18 8.60
CA ASP A 19 4.16 28.05 7.56
C ASP A 19 4.57 26.59 7.36
N TYR A 20 3.94 25.93 6.39
CA TYR A 20 4.24 24.51 6.09
C TYR A 20 5.70 24.23 5.74
N MET A 21 6.50 25.24 5.37
CA MET A 21 7.94 25.08 5.15
C MET A 21 8.68 24.60 6.41
N HIS A 22 8.16 24.89 7.61
CA HIS A 22 8.74 24.40 8.87
C HIS A 22 8.35 22.95 9.21
N TRP A 23 7.47 22.34 8.41
CA TRP A 23 6.94 20.99 8.61
C TRP A 23 7.49 19.98 7.59
N GLN A 24 8.44 20.40 6.76
CA GLN A 24 9.04 19.55 5.73
C GLN A 24 10.49 19.98 5.45
N ILE A 25 11.28 19.08 4.88
CA ILE A 25 12.68 19.35 4.51
C ILE A 25 12.81 20.39 3.38
N PRO A 26 12.12 20.27 2.23
CA PRO A 26 12.26 21.25 1.15
C PRO A 26 11.43 22.50 1.41
N LEU A 27 11.89 23.65 0.92
CA LEU A 27 11.14 24.91 0.99
C LEU A 27 9.86 24.85 0.13
N SER A 28 10.02 24.60 -1.17
CA SER A 28 8.89 24.62 -2.12
C SER A 28 7.94 23.44 -1.92
N LYS A 29 6.63 23.71 -1.99
CA LYS A 29 5.57 22.70 -1.85
C LYS A 29 4.52 22.85 -2.96
N ARG A 30 4.16 21.75 -3.62
CA ARG A 30 3.04 21.70 -4.57
C ARG A 30 1.69 21.63 -3.84
N PHE A 31 0.62 22.13 -4.44
CA PHE A 31 -0.73 22.10 -3.86
C PHE A 31 -1.41 20.72 -3.97
N ARG A 32 -0.87 19.72 -3.26
CA ARG A 32 -1.37 18.32 -3.28
C ARG A 32 -2.77 18.15 -2.69
N ALA A 33 -3.26 19.13 -1.93
CA ALA A 33 -4.57 19.04 -1.30
C ALA A 33 -5.73 19.15 -2.30
N VAL A 34 -5.54 19.78 -3.47
CA VAL A 34 -6.61 19.90 -4.47
C VAL A 34 -7.09 18.52 -4.92
N LYS A 35 -6.18 17.63 -5.34
CA LYS A 35 -6.57 16.27 -5.74
C LYS A 35 -7.24 15.48 -4.62
N LEU A 36 -6.79 15.66 -3.37
CA LEU A 36 -7.39 14.98 -2.22
C LEU A 36 -8.80 15.50 -1.93
N TRP A 37 -8.98 16.82 -1.98
CA TRP A 37 -10.27 17.48 -1.79
C TRP A 37 -11.30 17.03 -2.85
N PHE A 38 -10.89 16.94 -4.12
CA PHE A 38 -11.75 16.42 -5.18
C PHE A 38 -12.13 14.95 -4.95
N VAL A 39 -11.19 14.09 -4.55
CA VAL A 39 -11.50 12.69 -4.23
C VAL A 39 -12.51 12.60 -3.08
N ILE A 40 -12.28 13.30 -1.97
CA ILE A 40 -13.18 13.25 -0.81
C ILE A 40 -14.57 13.78 -1.17
N ARG A 41 -14.67 14.88 -1.91
CA ARG A 41 -15.96 15.48 -2.29
C ARG A 41 -16.71 14.69 -3.36
N SER A 42 -15.99 14.12 -4.33
CA SER A 42 -16.60 13.39 -5.45
C SER A 42 -17.11 12.02 -5.02
N PHE A 43 -16.29 11.26 -4.28
CA PHE A 43 -16.68 9.91 -3.83
C PHE A 43 -17.50 9.94 -2.53
N GLY A 44 -17.30 10.97 -1.69
CA GLY A 44 -17.88 11.01 -0.35
C GLY A 44 -17.29 9.97 0.59
N VAL A 45 -17.64 10.08 1.87
CA VAL A 45 -17.18 9.12 2.89
C VAL A 45 -17.70 7.71 2.61
N GLU A 46 -18.97 7.59 2.23
CA GLU A 46 -19.60 6.30 1.95
C GLU A 46 -18.99 5.60 0.73
N GLY A 47 -18.69 6.35 -0.34
CA GLY A 47 -18.04 5.79 -1.53
C GLY A 47 -16.63 5.27 -1.21
N LEU A 48 -15.85 6.02 -0.44
CA LEU A 48 -14.52 5.56 0.01
C LEU A 48 -14.61 4.32 0.91
N GLN A 49 -15.56 4.29 1.85
CA GLN A 49 -15.79 3.11 2.70
C GLN A 49 -16.20 1.88 1.87
N LYS A 50 -17.11 2.06 0.90
CA LYS A 50 -17.56 0.98 0.00
C LYS A 50 -16.39 0.43 -0.82
N HIS A 51 -15.54 1.30 -1.35
CA HIS A 51 -14.34 0.92 -2.10
C HIS A 51 -13.40 0.04 -1.26
N ILE A 52 -13.06 0.49 -0.04
CA ILE A 52 -12.21 -0.26 0.89
C ILE A 52 -12.83 -1.62 1.23
N ARG A 53 -14.12 -1.65 1.60
CA ARG A 53 -14.83 -2.89 1.95
C ARG A 53 -14.88 -3.87 0.77
N ASN A 54 -15.04 -3.38 -0.45
CA ASN A 54 -14.98 -4.24 -1.64
C ASN A 54 -13.59 -4.83 -1.87
N GLY A 55 -12.52 -4.05 -1.70
CA GLY A 55 -11.15 -4.57 -1.76
C GLY A 55 -10.89 -5.68 -0.74
N ILE A 56 -11.39 -5.50 0.49
CA ILE A 56 -11.32 -6.53 1.54
C ILE A 56 -12.15 -7.77 1.16
N ARG A 57 -13.36 -7.60 0.62
CA ARG A 57 -14.20 -8.72 0.16
C ARG A 57 -13.52 -9.56 -0.92
N LEU A 58 -12.84 -8.92 -1.88
CA LEU A 58 -12.07 -9.61 -2.92
C LEU A 58 -10.86 -10.36 -2.33
N ALA A 59 -10.23 -9.78 -1.31
CA ALA A 59 -9.14 -10.43 -0.60
C ALA A 59 -9.60 -11.68 0.16
N ILE A 60 -10.76 -11.62 0.82
CA ILE A 60 -11.43 -12.78 1.45
C ILE A 60 -11.75 -13.87 0.42
N LEU A 61 -12.23 -13.46 -0.77
CA LEU A 61 -12.51 -14.41 -1.85
C LEU A 61 -11.23 -15.15 -2.27
N PHE A 62 -10.13 -14.43 -2.48
CA PHE A 62 -8.85 -15.04 -2.83
C PHE A 62 -8.31 -15.96 -1.72
N GLU A 63 -8.36 -15.51 -0.46
CA GLU A 63 -8.01 -16.32 0.71
C GLU A 63 -8.78 -17.65 0.75
N ASN A 64 -10.09 -17.61 0.50
CA ASN A 64 -10.92 -18.82 0.43
C ASN A 64 -10.55 -19.75 -0.74
N LEU A 65 -10.11 -19.19 -1.87
CA LEU A 65 -9.64 -20.00 -3.00
C LEU A 65 -8.32 -20.71 -2.66
N VAL A 66 -7.39 -20.02 -1.98
CA VAL A 66 -6.12 -20.59 -1.53
C VAL A 66 -6.36 -21.68 -0.47
N ASN A 67 -7.22 -21.42 0.52
CA ASN A 67 -7.54 -22.39 1.58
C ASN A 67 -8.20 -23.68 1.06
N LYS A 68 -8.89 -23.64 -0.08
CA LYS A 68 -9.49 -24.83 -0.72
C LYS A 68 -8.45 -25.77 -1.33
N ASP A 69 -7.25 -25.27 -1.64
CA ASP A 69 -6.20 -26.07 -2.25
C ASP A 69 -5.17 -26.51 -1.21
N VAL A 70 -5.14 -27.82 -0.94
CA VAL A 70 -4.29 -28.43 0.10
C VAL A 70 -2.79 -28.23 -0.13
N ARG A 71 -2.37 -27.88 -1.35
CA ARG A 71 -0.96 -27.63 -1.70
C ARG A 71 -0.44 -26.32 -1.13
N PHE A 72 -1.33 -25.39 -0.80
CA PHE A 72 -0.98 -24.08 -0.29
C PHE A 72 -1.17 -23.98 1.22
N GLU A 73 -0.47 -23.03 1.83
CA GLU A 73 -0.69 -22.58 3.20
C GLU A 73 -0.69 -21.05 3.29
N ILE A 74 -1.46 -20.52 4.23
CA ILE A 74 -1.54 -19.09 4.56
C ILE A 74 -0.89 -18.92 5.94
N PRO A 75 0.40 -18.54 6.01
CA PRO A 75 1.15 -18.53 7.27
C PRO A 75 0.82 -17.34 8.20
N ALA A 76 -0.01 -16.39 7.76
CA ALA A 76 -0.42 -15.23 8.53
C ALA A 76 -1.87 -14.84 8.23
N GLU A 77 -2.62 -14.44 9.26
CA GLU A 77 -4.01 -14.02 9.14
C GLU A 77 -4.15 -12.74 8.29
N ARG A 78 -5.19 -12.70 7.43
CA ARG A 78 -5.53 -11.53 6.62
C ARG A 78 -6.45 -10.59 7.40
N HIS A 79 -6.01 -9.35 7.63
CA HIS A 79 -6.88 -8.31 8.20
C HIS A 79 -7.51 -7.36 7.16
N LEU A 80 -6.79 -7.03 6.09
CA LEU A 80 -7.24 -6.09 5.04
C LEU A 80 -7.17 -6.73 3.65
N GLY A 81 -6.69 -5.99 2.64
CA GLY A 81 -6.64 -6.40 1.23
C GLY A 81 -5.39 -7.18 0.80
N MET A 82 -4.52 -7.58 1.73
CA MET A 82 -3.27 -8.28 1.44
C MET A 82 -3.28 -9.68 2.05
N ILE A 83 -3.01 -10.69 1.22
CA ILE A 83 -2.90 -12.09 1.60
C ILE A 83 -1.44 -12.50 1.41
N VAL A 84 -0.94 -13.27 2.37
CA VAL A 84 0.38 -13.89 2.29
C VAL A 84 0.16 -15.40 2.18
N PHE A 85 0.68 -16.02 1.12
CA PHE A 85 0.51 -17.45 0.91
C PHE A 85 1.78 -18.07 0.32
N ARG A 86 1.91 -19.39 0.42
CA ARG A 86 3.03 -20.15 -0.16
C ARG A 86 2.63 -21.58 -0.48
N LEU A 87 3.42 -22.26 -1.30
CA LEU A 87 3.34 -23.71 -1.42
C LEU A 87 3.92 -24.35 -0.16
N LYS A 88 3.30 -25.44 0.31
CA LYS A 88 3.87 -26.26 1.39
C LYS A 88 5.17 -26.93 0.91
N GLY A 89 6.11 -27.12 1.83
CA GLY A 89 7.46 -27.63 1.53
C GLY A 89 8.51 -26.53 1.42
N GLU A 90 9.55 -26.80 0.61
CA GLU A 90 10.74 -25.97 0.46
C GLU A 90 10.46 -24.60 -0.17
N ASN A 91 11.33 -23.62 0.11
CA ASN A 91 11.16 -22.24 -0.34
C ASN A 91 11.26 -22.10 -1.87
N GLU A 92 12.12 -22.91 -2.48
CA GLU A 92 12.41 -22.94 -3.91
C GLU A 92 11.15 -23.22 -4.74
N LEU A 93 10.22 -24.04 -4.22
CA LEU A 93 8.94 -24.32 -4.88
C LEU A 93 8.10 -23.04 -5.03
N THR A 94 8.01 -22.27 -3.95
CA THR A 94 7.25 -21.01 -3.92
C THR A 94 7.95 -19.95 -4.79
N GLU A 95 9.28 -19.92 -4.79
CA GLU A 95 10.05 -19.02 -5.65
C GLU A 95 9.85 -19.32 -7.14
N GLN A 96 9.91 -20.59 -7.53
CA GLN A 96 9.66 -21.03 -8.91
C GLN A 96 8.23 -20.71 -9.36
N LEU A 97 7.25 -20.94 -8.48
CA LEU A 97 5.86 -20.56 -8.72
C LEU A 97 5.75 -19.06 -9.01
N LEU A 98 6.34 -18.22 -8.15
CA LEU A 98 6.29 -16.77 -8.32
C LEU A 98 6.94 -16.31 -9.63
N LYS A 99 8.09 -16.89 -9.99
CA LYS A 99 8.77 -16.62 -11.27
C LYS A 99 7.88 -16.98 -12.46
N SER A 100 7.21 -18.13 -12.41
CA SER A 100 6.29 -18.57 -13.47
C SER A 100 5.07 -17.64 -13.60
N LEU A 101 4.46 -17.27 -12.46
CA LEU A 101 3.31 -16.36 -12.43
C LEU A 101 3.67 -14.98 -13.01
N ASN A 102 4.79 -14.40 -12.59
CA ASN A 102 5.24 -13.10 -13.11
C ASN A 102 5.68 -13.18 -14.58
N LYS A 103 6.31 -14.28 -15.01
CA LYS A 103 6.69 -14.50 -16.42
C LYS A 103 5.48 -14.54 -17.35
N SER A 104 4.32 -14.99 -16.86
CA SER A 104 3.09 -14.99 -17.65
C SER A 104 2.60 -13.60 -18.06
N GLY A 105 3.01 -12.54 -17.35
CA GLY A 105 2.57 -11.16 -17.56
C GLY A 105 1.11 -10.87 -17.21
N LYS A 106 0.32 -11.89 -16.82
CA LYS A 106 -1.10 -11.74 -16.49
C LYS A 106 -1.35 -11.21 -15.07
N VAL A 107 -0.38 -11.43 -14.19
CA VAL A 107 -0.42 -10.99 -12.80
C VAL A 107 0.99 -10.63 -12.37
N HIS A 108 1.09 -9.66 -11.45
CA HIS A 108 2.35 -9.32 -10.81
C HIS A 108 2.20 -9.46 -9.29
N MET A 109 3.10 -10.24 -8.70
CA MET A 109 3.21 -10.44 -7.26
C MET A 109 4.66 -10.31 -6.83
N VAL A 110 4.86 -10.01 -5.55
CA VAL A 110 6.19 -9.81 -4.96
C VAL A 110 6.40 -10.75 -3.77
N PRO A 111 7.64 -11.20 -3.54
CA PRO A 111 7.91 -12.07 -2.41
C PRO A 111 8.07 -11.27 -1.10
N ALA A 112 8.10 -12.00 0.01
CA ALA A 112 8.63 -11.56 1.30
C ALA A 112 9.23 -12.77 2.04
N SER A 113 9.95 -12.51 3.13
CA SER A 113 10.39 -13.54 4.08
C SER A 113 9.59 -13.39 5.37
N PHE A 114 8.92 -14.46 5.79
CA PHE A 114 8.17 -14.51 7.03
C PHE A 114 8.69 -15.67 7.90
N LYS A 115 9.37 -15.34 9.00
CA LYS A 115 10.01 -16.32 9.90
C LYS A 115 10.91 -17.32 9.15
N GLY A 116 11.70 -16.83 8.18
CA GLY A 116 12.60 -17.65 7.35
C GLY A 116 11.91 -18.43 6.22
N LYS A 117 10.58 -18.35 6.10
CA LYS A 117 9.83 -18.94 4.99
C LYS A 117 9.64 -17.92 3.86
N TYR A 118 9.91 -18.35 2.64
CA TYR A 118 9.61 -17.61 1.43
C TYR A 118 8.10 -17.64 1.18
N VAL A 119 7.51 -16.46 1.03
CA VAL A 119 6.06 -16.28 0.86
C VAL A 119 5.78 -15.31 -0.29
N ILE A 120 4.63 -15.48 -0.93
CA ILE A 120 4.11 -14.59 -1.96
C ILE A 120 3.11 -13.62 -1.30
N ARG A 121 3.24 -12.33 -1.60
CA ARG A 121 2.24 -11.31 -1.23
C ARG A 121 1.33 -11.05 -2.41
N PHE A 122 0.03 -11.31 -2.21
CA PHE A 122 -1.02 -10.90 -3.12
C PHE A 122 -1.78 -9.73 -2.49
N THR A 123 -1.69 -8.56 -3.13
CA THR A 123 -2.37 -7.36 -2.69
C THR A 123 -3.47 -7.03 -3.69
N VAL A 124 -4.71 -7.00 -3.23
CA VAL A 124 -5.82 -6.49 -4.04
C VAL A 124 -5.61 -4.99 -4.25
N THR A 125 -5.47 -4.60 -5.51
CA THR A 125 -5.35 -3.19 -5.92
C THR A 125 -6.68 -2.67 -6.47
N SER A 126 -6.78 -1.33 -6.57
CA SER A 126 -7.93 -0.61 -7.14
C SER A 126 -7.85 -0.52 -8.66
#